data_AF-A0A1M3P3M0-F1
#
_entry.id   AF-A0A1M3P3M0-F1
#
_cell.length_a   1.000
_cell.length_b   1.000
_cell.length_c   1.000
_cell.angle_alpha   90.00
_cell.angle_beta   90.00
_cell.angle_gamma   90.00
#
_symmetry.space_group_name_H-M   'P 1'
#
loop_
_entity.id
_entity.type
_entity.pdbx_description
1 polymer ?
#
loop_
_entity_poly.entity_id
_entity_poly.type
_entity_poly.pdbx_seq_one_letter_code
_entity_poly.pdbx_strand_id
1 'polypeptide(L)'
;MPALLLVLALPATAQTADANGTVSKQVATASAHAGMALGAADLATAHTHLHHVVNCLVGPEGKGFDAKAGNPCKDVGQGAIVDAKGDTAVEARLRTALGQAEQGLKTTTLPAAHADAKQAMETLQAK
;
A
#
# COMPACT_ATOMS: atom_id res chain seq x y z
N MET A 1 0.16 48.06 40.30
CA MET A 1 -0.77 46.93 40.04
C MET A 1 -0.26 46.17 38.83
N PRO A 2 -0.12 44.84 38.90
CA PRO A 2 0.69 44.04 37.97
C PRO A 2 -0.11 43.63 36.73
N ALA A 3 0.51 43.68 35.55
CA ALA A 3 -0.04 43.11 34.32
C ALA A 3 0.48 41.69 34.16
N LEU A 4 -0.35 40.73 34.57
CA LEU A 4 -0.11 39.29 34.44
C LEU A 4 -0.42 38.88 32.99
N LEU A 5 0.60 38.64 32.18
CA LEU A 5 0.46 38.09 30.82
C LEU A 5 0.28 36.57 30.90
N LEU A 6 -0.95 36.11 30.68
CA LEU A 6 -1.33 34.71 30.65
C LEU A 6 -0.99 34.12 29.27
N VAL A 7 0.09 33.32 29.19
CA VAL A 7 0.45 32.57 27.98
C VAL A 7 -0.44 31.33 27.91
N LEU A 8 -1.45 31.36 27.03
CA LEU A 8 -2.28 30.20 26.70
C LEU A 8 -1.47 29.23 25.82
N ALA A 9 -0.91 28.20 26.44
CA ALA A 9 -0.39 27.04 25.70
C ALA A 9 -1.58 26.24 25.15
N LEU A 10 -1.79 26.30 23.84
CA LEU A 10 -2.75 25.42 23.16
C LEU A 10 -2.23 23.97 23.18
N PRO A 11 -3.05 22.98 23.54
CA PRO A 11 -2.66 21.58 23.37
C PRO A 11 -2.59 21.28 21.87
N ALA A 12 -1.41 20.93 21.38
CA ALA A 12 -1.25 20.33 20.06
C ALA A 12 -1.95 18.96 20.08
N THR A 13 -3.19 18.91 19.61
CA THR A 13 -3.87 17.66 19.34
C THR A 13 -3.14 16.98 18.20
N ALA A 14 -2.27 16.02 18.52
CA ALA A 14 -1.72 15.11 17.54
C ALA A 14 -2.89 14.42 16.84
N GLN A 15 -3.10 14.76 15.57
CA GLN A 15 -4.07 14.10 14.72
C GLN A 15 -3.59 12.66 14.56
N THR A 16 -4.13 11.76 15.37
CA THR A 16 -4.02 10.33 15.11
C THR A 16 -4.72 10.12 13.77
N ALA A 17 -3.96 10.05 12.69
CA ALA A 17 -4.47 9.56 11.42
C ALA A 17 -5.16 8.24 11.75
N ASP A 18 -6.45 8.14 11.42
CA ASP A 18 -7.21 6.91 11.56
C ASP A 18 -6.43 5.83 10.81
N ALA A 19 -5.77 4.94 11.54
CA ALA A 19 -4.89 3.93 10.97
C ALA A 19 -5.70 3.05 10.01
N ASN A 20 -6.97 2.79 10.31
CA ASN A 20 -7.88 2.05 9.43
C ASN A 20 -8.23 2.84 8.17
N GLY A 21 -8.42 4.16 8.28
CA GLY A 21 -8.62 5.04 7.13
C GLY A 21 -7.41 5.08 6.19
N THR A 22 -6.21 5.11 6.75
CA THR A 22 -4.93 5.14 6.02
C THR A 22 -4.64 3.82 5.32
N VAL A 23 -4.80 2.70 6.02
CA VAL A 23 -4.66 1.36 5.46
C VAL A 23 -5.67 1.16 4.33
N SER A 24 -6.93 1.51 4.53
CA SER A 24 -7.99 1.33 3.51
C SER A 24 -7.69 2.07 2.21
N LYS A 25 -7.15 3.30 2.27
CA LYS A 25 -6.77 4.07 1.07
C LYS A 25 -5.61 3.45 0.31
N GLN A 26 -4.59 2.96 1.02
CA GLN A 26 -3.46 2.27 0.39
C GLN A 26 -3.88 0.94 -0.22
N VAL A 27 -4.73 0.16 0.47
CA VAL A 27 -5.30 -1.10 -0.04
C VAL A 27 -6.16 -0.87 -1.28
N ALA A 28 -6.98 0.18 -1.29
CA ALA A 28 -7.77 0.53 -2.48
C ALA A 28 -6.89 0.88 -3.68
N THR A 29 -5.82 1.66 -3.45
CA THR A 29 -4.84 2.02 -4.48
C THR A 29 -4.09 0.79 -5.00
N ALA A 30 -3.59 -0.06 -4.10
CA ALA A 30 -2.93 -1.31 -4.44
C ALA A 30 -3.86 -2.26 -5.22
N SER A 31 -5.13 -2.36 -4.83
CA SER A 31 -6.12 -3.17 -5.53
C SER A 31 -6.40 -2.66 -6.95
N ALA A 32 -6.51 -1.33 -7.13
CA ALA A 32 -6.66 -0.74 -8.45
C ALA A 32 -5.46 -1.02 -9.36
N HIS A 33 -4.24 -0.94 -8.82
CA HIS A 33 -3.03 -1.31 -9.56
C HIS A 33 -2.94 -2.79 -9.89
N ALA A 34 -3.37 -3.69 -8.99
CA ALA A 34 -3.49 -5.10 -9.30
C ALA A 34 -4.50 -5.35 -10.45
N GLY A 35 -5.64 -4.64 -10.45
CA GLY A 35 -6.61 -4.69 -11.55
C GLY A 35 -6.04 -4.17 -12.88
N MET A 36 -5.25 -3.09 -12.86
CA MET A 36 -4.56 -2.59 -14.06
C MET A 36 -3.48 -3.56 -14.56
N ALA A 37 -2.76 -4.23 -13.66
CA ALA A 37 -1.83 -5.29 -14.04
C ALA A 37 -2.54 -6.46 -14.75
N LEU A 38 -3.69 -6.89 -14.22
CA LEU A 38 -4.55 -7.89 -14.84
C LEU A 38 -5.07 -7.44 -16.22
N GLY A 39 -5.34 -6.15 -16.40
CA GLY A 39 -5.80 -5.57 -17.67
C GLY A 39 -4.68 -5.18 -18.66
N ALA A 40 -3.41 -5.37 -18.30
CA ALA A 40 -2.28 -4.89 -19.09
C ALA A 40 -2.14 -5.66 -20.42
N ALA A 41 -1.78 -4.94 -21.49
CA ALA A 41 -1.59 -5.51 -22.83
C ALA A 41 -0.23 -6.20 -23.04
N ASP A 42 0.74 -5.93 -22.16
CA ASP A 42 2.08 -6.50 -22.23
C ASP A 42 2.67 -6.73 -20.82
N LEU A 43 3.73 -7.56 -20.77
CA LEU A 43 4.35 -7.99 -19.51
C LEU A 43 5.03 -6.83 -18.76
N ALA A 44 5.63 -5.88 -19.48
CA ALA A 44 6.33 -4.76 -18.85
C ALA A 44 5.35 -3.83 -18.12
N THR A 45 4.19 -3.59 -18.73
CA THR A 45 3.09 -2.82 -18.15
C THR A 45 2.48 -3.56 -16.95
N ALA A 46 2.26 -4.88 -17.07
CA ALA A 46 1.81 -5.71 -15.95
C ALA A 46 2.78 -5.62 -14.75
N HIS A 47 4.09 -5.78 -15.00
CA HIS A 47 5.11 -5.67 -13.97
C HIS A 47 5.18 -4.28 -13.34
N THR A 48 5.05 -3.21 -14.13
CA THR A 48 5.03 -1.84 -13.58
C THR A 48 3.89 -1.66 -12.59
N HIS A 49 2.69 -2.12 -12.95
CA HIS A 49 1.54 -2.04 -12.06
C HIS A 49 1.66 -2.97 -10.84
N LEU A 50 2.22 -4.17 -10.98
CA LEU A 50 2.51 -5.05 -9.84
C LEU A 50 3.56 -4.44 -8.90
N HIS A 51 4.57 -3.73 -9.41
CA HIS A 51 5.51 -2.99 -8.57
C HIS A 51 4.83 -1.88 -7.77
N HIS A 52 3.85 -1.19 -8.34
CA HIS A 52 3.05 -0.22 -7.59
C HIS A 52 2.27 -0.89 -6.45
N VAL A 53 1.74 -2.10 -6.64
CA VAL A 53 1.12 -2.89 -5.56
C VAL A 53 2.12 -3.12 -4.45
N VAL A 54 3.31 -3.64 -4.77
CA VAL A 54 4.38 -3.89 -3.79
C VAL A 54 4.73 -2.59 -3.04
N ASN A 55 4.99 -1.50 -3.75
CA ASN A 55 5.38 -0.22 -3.15
C ASN A 55 4.31 0.34 -2.19
N CYS A 56 3.03 0.21 -2.54
CA CYS A 56 1.93 0.60 -1.66
C CYS A 56 1.80 -0.27 -0.40
N LEU A 57 2.10 -1.57 -0.51
CA LEU A 57 1.99 -2.49 0.62
C LEU A 57 3.16 -2.35 1.60
N VAL A 58 4.38 -2.19 1.09
CA VAL A 58 5.60 -2.23 1.90
C VAL A 58 6.13 -0.85 2.28
N GLY A 59 5.81 0.19 1.50
CA GLY A 59 6.30 1.55 1.69
C GLY A 59 7.81 1.72 1.42
N PRO A 60 8.34 2.96 1.50
CA PRO A 60 9.72 3.28 1.08
C PRO A 60 10.83 2.54 1.84
N GLU A 61 10.57 2.11 3.07
CA GLU A 61 11.53 1.37 3.89
C GLU A 61 11.34 -0.16 3.79
N GLY A 62 10.28 -0.60 3.11
CA GLY A 62 9.91 -2.00 3.00
C GLY A 62 10.76 -2.78 2.00
N LYS A 63 10.98 -4.06 2.29
CA LYS A 63 11.65 -4.98 1.36
C LYS A 63 10.86 -5.06 0.05
N GLY A 64 11.57 -5.00 -1.07
CA GLY A 64 10.96 -5.08 -2.41
C GLY A 64 10.48 -3.74 -2.97
N PHE A 65 10.55 -2.66 -2.18
CA PHE A 65 10.27 -1.32 -2.67
C PHE A 65 11.22 -0.94 -3.81
N ASP A 66 10.66 -0.39 -4.89
CA ASP A 66 11.42 0.16 -6.01
C ASP A 66 11.00 1.60 -6.30
N ALA A 67 11.88 2.55 -5.97
CA ALA A 67 11.66 3.97 -6.22
C ALA A 67 11.55 4.30 -7.72
N LYS A 68 12.17 3.49 -8.60
CA LYS A 68 12.14 3.72 -10.06
C LYS A 68 10.80 3.40 -10.67
N ALA A 69 10.08 2.42 -10.12
CA ALA A 69 8.70 2.12 -10.50
C ALA A 69 7.74 3.23 -10.04
N GLY A 70 8.07 3.96 -8.97
CA GLY A 70 7.22 5.00 -8.41
C GLY A 70 6.30 4.47 -7.31
N ASN A 71 5.86 5.37 -6.41
CA ASN A 71 5.03 5.00 -5.26
C ASN A 71 3.69 5.76 -5.30
N PRO A 72 2.61 5.15 -5.81
CA PRO A 72 1.29 5.78 -5.83
C PRO A 72 0.70 6.06 -4.45
N CYS A 73 1.21 5.40 -3.40
CA CYS A 73 0.80 5.60 -2.01
C CYS A 73 1.72 6.56 -1.25
N LYS A 74 2.64 7.24 -1.95
CA LYS A 74 3.45 8.32 -1.37
C LYS A 74 2.51 9.37 -0.78
N ASP A 75 2.73 9.75 0.47
CA ASP A 75 1.94 10.71 1.24
C ASP A 75 0.59 10.20 1.77
N VAL A 76 0.22 8.93 1.53
CA VAL A 76 -0.95 8.32 2.20
C VAL A 76 -0.56 7.76 3.57
N GLY A 77 0.57 7.07 3.64
CA GLY A 77 1.05 6.37 4.84
C GLY A 77 2.47 5.82 4.65
N GLN A 78 2.89 4.93 5.54
CA GLN A 78 4.24 4.34 5.54
C GLN A 78 4.30 2.99 4.81
N GLY A 79 3.21 2.61 4.13
CA GLY A 79 3.00 1.29 3.57
C GLY A 79 1.87 0.58 4.32
N ALA A 80 0.92 0.00 3.58
CA ALA A 80 -0.29 -0.56 4.16
C ALA A 80 -0.02 -1.63 5.24
N ILE A 81 1.04 -2.44 5.10
CA ILE A 81 1.43 -3.45 6.09
C ILE A 81 1.98 -2.80 7.36
N VAL A 82 2.77 -1.73 7.22
CA VAL A 82 3.33 -0.98 8.35
C VAL A 82 2.22 -0.29 9.12
N ASP A 83 1.28 0.32 8.40
CA ASP A 83 0.17 1.07 9.00
C ASP A 83 -0.93 0.15 9.57
N ALA A 84 -0.99 -1.12 9.15
CA ALA A 84 -1.89 -2.13 9.71
C ALA A 84 -1.37 -2.78 11.00
N LYS A 85 -0.20 -2.35 11.51
CA LYS A 85 0.44 -2.96 12.67
C LYS A 85 -0.51 -3.06 13.86
N GLY A 86 -0.71 -4.27 14.36
CA GLY A 86 -1.60 -4.56 15.50
C GLY A 86 -2.97 -5.10 15.08
N ASP A 87 -3.32 -5.04 13.79
CA ASP A 87 -4.41 -5.82 13.20
C ASP A 87 -3.83 -7.03 12.48
N THR A 88 -3.68 -8.14 13.21
CA THR A 88 -3.00 -9.35 12.70
C THR A 88 -3.70 -10.00 11.51
N ALA A 89 -5.03 -9.88 11.42
CA ALA A 89 -5.81 -10.42 10.32
C ALA A 89 -5.57 -9.60 9.04
N VAL A 90 -5.60 -8.27 9.15
CA VAL A 90 -5.27 -7.38 8.03
C VAL A 90 -3.82 -7.56 7.61
N GLU A 91 -2.87 -7.55 8.56
CA GLU A 91 -1.45 -7.78 8.24
C GLU A 91 -1.22 -9.09 7.47
N ALA A 92 -1.82 -10.20 7.92
CA ALA A 92 -1.68 -11.49 7.26
C ALA A 92 -2.23 -11.47 5.82
N ARG A 93 -3.40 -10.86 5.62
CA ARG A 93 -4.02 -10.70 4.30
C ARG A 93 -3.15 -9.85 3.37
N LEU A 94 -2.62 -8.73 3.85
CA LEU A 94 -1.76 -7.85 3.07
C LEU A 94 -0.42 -8.52 2.71
N ARG A 95 0.14 -9.35 3.59
CA ARG A 95 1.35 -10.14 3.29
C ARG A 95 1.08 -11.21 2.24
N THR A 96 -0.09 -11.84 2.24
CA THR A 96 -0.50 -12.76 1.16
C THR A 96 -0.58 -12.03 -0.18
N ALA A 97 -1.22 -10.86 -0.22
CA ALA A 97 -1.31 -10.04 -1.44
C ALA A 97 0.07 -9.57 -1.93
N LEU A 98 0.96 -9.19 -1.00
CA LEU A 98 2.35 -8.85 -1.32
C LEU A 98 3.06 -10.03 -1.99
N GLY A 99 2.96 -11.23 -1.41
CA GLY A 99 3.55 -12.43 -1.97
C GLY A 99 3.05 -12.71 -3.39
N GLN A 100 1.74 -12.60 -3.63
CA GLN A 100 1.16 -12.75 -4.96
C GLN A 100 1.71 -11.71 -5.95
N ALA A 101 1.77 -10.43 -5.55
CA ALA A 101 2.34 -9.39 -6.40
C ALA A 101 3.82 -9.64 -6.73
N GLU A 102 4.63 -10.05 -5.74
CA GLU A 102 6.03 -10.41 -5.92
C GLU A 102 6.23 -11.64 -6.81
N GLN A 103 5.30 -12.60 -6.82
CA GLN A 103 5.34 -13.72 -7.75
C GLN A 103 5.05 -13.25 -9.17
N GLY A 104 4.02 -12.42 -9.35
CA GLY A 104 3.69 -11.82 -10.65
C GLY A 104 4.89 -11.10 -11.27
N LEU A 105 5.65 -10.34 -10.47
CA LEU A 105 6.88 -9.65 -10.89
C LEU A 105 8.02 -10.58 -11.36
N LYS A 106 8.03 -11.84 -10.92
CA LYS A 106 9.06 -12.83 -11.32
C LYS A 106 8.64 -13.63 -12.55
N THR A 107 7.38 -13.52 -12.97
CA THR A 107 6.90 -14.28 -14.11
C THR A 107 7.53 -13.76 -15.41
N THR A 108 7.61 -14.64 -16.41
CA THR A 108 8.16 -14.32 -17.73
C THR A 108 7.11 -14.32 -18.82
N THR A 109 5.84 -14.47 -18.47
CA THR A 109 4.72 -14.48 -19.42
C THR A 109 3.56 -13.63 -18.91
N LEU A 110 2.90 -12.91 -19.81
CA LEU A 110 1.77 -12.06 -19.46
C LEU A 110 0.61 -12.82 -18.79
N PRO A 111 0.21 -14.03 -19.25
CA PRO A 111 -0.87 -14.77 -18.57
C PRO A 111 -0.53 -15.16 -17.13
N ALA A 112 0.73 -15.46 -16.82
CA ALA A 112 1.14 -15.77 -15.46
C ALA A 112 1.11 -14.51 -14.57
N ALA A 113 1.63 -13.39 -15.06
CA ALA A 113 1.53 -12.09 -14.37
C ALA A 113 0.08 -11.70 -14.10
N HIS A 114 -0.83 -11.92 -15.07
CA HIS A 114 -2.26 -11.69 -14.92
C HIS A 114 -2.89 -12.57 -13.84
N ALA A 115 -2.53 -13.86 -13.78
CA ALA A 115 -3.05 -14.77 -12.76
C ALA A 115 -2.68 -14.30 -11.34
N ASP A 116 -1.42 -13.92 -11.12
CA ASP A 116 -0.93 -13.42 -9.85
C ASP A 116 -1.53 -12.04 -9.51
N ALA A 117 -1.68 -11.15 -10.50
CA ALA A 117 -2.34 -9.86 -10.35
C ALA A 117 -3.81 -10.02 -9.91
N LYS A 118 -4.54 -10.97 -10.50
CA LYS A 118 -5.91 -11.30 -10.11
C LYS A 118 -5.98 -11.77 -8.66
N GLN A 119 -5.09 -12.70 -8.27
CA GLN A 119 -5.04 -13.19 -6.89
C GLN A 119 -4.75 -12.07 -5.88
N ALA A 120 -3.78 -11.20 -6.18
CA ALA A 120 -3.47 -10.04 -5.36
C ALA A 120 -4.68 -9.11 -5.23
N MET A 121 -5.35 -8.80 -6.35
CA MET A 121 -6.56 -7.96 -6.36
C MET A 121 -7.66 -8.54 -5.48
N GLU A 122 -8.00 -9.82 -5.64
CA GLU A 122 -9.05 -10.50 -4.87
C GLU A 122 -8.71 -10.55 -3.38
N THR A 123 -7.46 -10.83 -3.03
CA THR A 123 -6.99 -10.84 -1.64
C THR A 123 -7.09 -9.44 -1.01
N LEU A 124 -6.75 -8.39 -1.75
CA LEU A 124 -6.86 -7.00 -1.28
C LEU A 124 -8.32 -6.55 -1.12
N GLN A 125 -9.24 -7.12 -1.88
CA GLN A 125 -10.68 -6.82 -1.80
C GLN A 125 -11.45 -7.67 -0.78
N ALA A 126 -10.87 -8.78 -0.34
CA ALA A 126 -11.45 -9.64 0.70
C ALA A 126 -11.65 -8.85 2.01
N LYS A 127 -12.77 -9.11 2.69
CA LYS A 127 -13.16 -8.46 3.96
C LYS A 127 -12.93 -9.39 5.13
#